data_AF-A0A7U2F5K8-F1
#
_entry.id   AF-A0A7U2F5K8-F1
#
_cell.length_a   1.000
_cell.length_b   1.000
_cell.length_c   1.000
_cell.angle_alpha   90.00
_cell.angle_beta   90.00
_cell.angle_gamma   90.00
#
_symmetry.space_group_name_H-M   'P 1'
#
loop_
_entity.id
_entity.type
_entity.pdbx_description
1 polymer ?
#
loop_
_entity_poly.entity_id
_entity_poly.type
_entity_poly.pdbx_seq_one_letter_code
_entity_poly.pdbx_strand_id
1 'polypeptide(L)' 'MDFEPLISGVSGCIGAQVLEQALRTSSISRIIALSRRPLPGLDYCAKLEVVVLEDFTQYSDDVIPGCLERMAACGK' A
#
# COMPACT_ATOMS: atom_id res chain seq x y z
N MET A 1 -1.43 -17.36 6.66
CA MET A 1 -0.44 -16.80 5.74
C MET A 1 -1.08 -15.56 5.19
N ASP A 2 -0.91 -14.47 5.92
CA ASP A 2 -1.54 -13.20 5.64
C ASP A 2 -0.54 -12.38 4.84
N PHE A 3 -0.91 -12.02 3.61
CA PHE A 3 -0.04 -11.27 2.72
C PHE A 3 -0.39 -9.79 2.79
N GLU A 4 0.62 -8.95 3.06
CA GLU A 4 0.51 -7.49 3.02
C GLU A 4 1.36 -6.96 1.85
N PRO A 5 0.81 -6.86 0.63
CA PRO A 5 1.55 -6.32 -0.51
C PRO A 5 1.72 -4.81 -0.38
N LEU A 6 2.96 -4.36 -0.61
CA LEU A 6 3.31 -2.96 -0.80
C LEU A 6 3.36 -2.67 -2.31
N ILE A 7 2.47 -1.81 -2.79
CA ILE A 7 2.33 -1.48 -4.21
C ILE A 7 2.67 0.00 -4.40
N SER A 8 3.73 0.28 -5.15
CA SER A 8 4.04 1.63 -5.62
C SER A 8 3.51 1.86 -7.04
N GLY A 9 3.24 3.12 -7.39
CA GLY A 9 2.79 3.46 -8.74
C GLY A 9 1.34 3.05 -9.04
N VAL A 10 0.49 3.01 -8.00
CA VAL A 10 -0.95 2.68 -8.11
C VAL A 10 -1.75 3.65 -8.98
N SER A 11 -1.20 4.82 -9.31
CA SER A 11 -1.79 5.76 -10.27
C SER A 11 -1.66 5.31 -11.74
N GLY A 12 -0.84 4.30 -12.04
CA GLY A 12 -0.69 3.74 -13.38
C GLY A 12 -1.67 2.60 -13.67
N CYS A 13 -1.87 2.26 -14.94
CA CYS A 13 -2.80 1.19 -15.34
C CYS A 13 -2.49 -0.17 -14.70
N ILE A 14 -1.19 -0.49 -14.57
CA ILE A 14 -0.74 -1.74 -13.96
C ILE A 14 -0.97 -1.71 -12.45
N GLY A 15 -0.52 -0.66 -11.77
CA GLY A 15 -0.68 -0.53 -10.32
C GLY A 15 -2.15 -0.53 -9.87
N ALA A 16 -3.03 0.10 -10.66
CA ALA A 16 -4.47 0.07 -10.41
C ALA A 16 -5.06 -1.34 -10.53
N GLN A 17 -4.71 -2.11 -11.56
CA GLN A 17 -5.16 -3.50 -11.73
C GLN A 17 -4.62 -4.41 -10.63
N VAL A 18 -3.35 -4.28 -10.26
CA VAL A 18 -2.76 -5.08 -9.17
C VAL A 18 -3.45 -4.76 -7.84
N LEU A 19 -3.69 -3.48 -7.56
CA LEU A 19 -4.42 -3.05 -6.37
C LEU A 19 -5.86 -3.60 -6.37
N GLU A 20 -6.56 -3.50 -7.49
CA GLU A 20 -7.92 -4.01 -7.63
C GLU A 20 -8.01 -5.52 -7.41
N GLN A 21 -7.04 -6.29 -7.94
CA GLN A 21 -6.98 -7.73 -7.70
C GLN A 21 -6.64 -8.04 -6.25
N ALA A 22 -5.66 -7.33 -5.66
CA ALA A 22 -5.31 -7.49 -4.26
C ALA A 22 -6.53 -7.20 -3.34
N LEU A 23 -7.35 -6.22 -3.70
CA LEU A 23 -8.59 -5.90 -3.01
C LEU A 23 -9.69 -6.96 -3.19
N ARG A 24 -9.66 -7.77 -4.23
CA ARG A 24 -10.61 -8.88 -4.40
C ARG A 24 -10.16 -10.17 -3.74
N THR A 25 -8.86 -10.33 -3.52
CA THR A 25 -8.31 -11.51 -2.87
C THR A 25 -8.60 -11.49 -1.36
N SER A 26 -9.31 -12.50 -0.87
CA SER A 26 -9.64 -12.67 0.55
C SER A 26 -8.45 -13.11 1.41
N SER A 27 -7.39 -13.65 0.79
CA SER A 27 -6.14 -14.02 1.46
C SER A 27 -5.24 -12.82 1.80
N ILE A 28 -5.60 -11.64 1.31
CA ILE A 28 -4.88 -10.38 1.56
C ILE A 28 -5.70 -9.60 2.59
N SER A 29 -5.18 -9.57 3.81
CA SER A 29 -5.82 -8.91 4.95
C SER A 29 -5.58 -7.41 4.96
N ARG A 30 -4.47 -6.95 4.37
CA ARG A 30 -4.09 -5.53 4.34
C ARG A 30 -3.21 -5.22 3.13
N ILE A 31 -3.30 -4.00 2.59
CA ILE A 31 -2.57 -3.55 1.41
C ILE A 31 -2.07 -2.14 1.67
N ILE A 32 -0.80 -1.90 1.34
CA ILE A 32 -0.20 -0.57 1.43
C ILE A 32 0.05 -0.06 0.01
N ALA A 33 -0.64 1.01 -0.36
CA ALA A 33 -0.52 1.65 -1.66
C ALA A 33 0.29 2.95 -1.53
N LEU A 34 1.45 3.00 -2.17
CA LEU A 34 2.29 4.19 -2.25
C LEU A 34 1.97 4.98 -3.52
N SER A 35 1.59 6.24 -3.33
CA SER A 35 1.17 7.12 -4.41
C SER A 35 1.74 8.52 -4.25
N ARG A 36 1.93 9.25 -5.35
CA ARG A 36 2.25 10.68 -5.31
C ARG A 36 1.03 11.59 -5.25
N ARG A 37 -0.15 11.02 -5.43
CA ARG A 37 -1.43 11.74 -5.45
C ARG A 37 -2.45 10.99 -4.60
N PRO A 38 -3.39 11.67 -3.94
CA PRO A 38 -4.51 10.98 -3.33
C PRO A 38 -5.24 10.13 -4.38
N LEU A 39 -5.63 8.90 -4.00
CA LEU A 39 -6.45 8.03 -4.84
C LEU A 39 -7.92 8.19 -4.44
N PRO A 40 -8.70 9.04 -5.13
CA PRO A 40 -10.10 9.22 -4.81
C PRO A 40 -10.89 7.95 -5.09
N GLY A 41 -11.80 7.59 -4.17
CA GLY A 41 -12.72 6.47 -4.37
C GLY A 41 -12.18 5.12 -3.92
N LEU A 42 -11.15 5.11 -3.07
CA LEU A 42 -10.62 3.92 -2.42
C LEU A 42 -10.62 4.02 -0.89
N ASP A 43 -11.08 5.17 -0.36
CA ASP A 43 -11.18 5.48 1.08
C ASP A 43 -12.17 4.58 1.83
N TYR A 44 -13.05 3.87 1.12
CA TYR A 44 -14.01 2.93 1.70
C TYR A 44 -13.42 1.55 1.98
N CYS A 45 -12.24 1.24 1.44
CA CYS A 45 -11.61 -0.06 1.64
C CYS A 45 -10.84 -0.09 2.96
N ALA A 46 -11.44 -0.67 4.01
CA ALA A 46 -10.82 -0.80 5.34
C ALA A 46 -9.50 -1.61 5.36
N LYS A 47 -9.25 -2.41 4.31
CA LYS A 47 -8.01 -3.17 4.13
C LYS A 47 -6.94 -2.44 3.31
N LEU A 48 -7.23 -1.23 2.84
CA LEU A 48 -6.31 -0.44 2.03
C LEU A 48 -5.82 0.77 2.82
N GLU A 49 -4.52 0.93 2.82
CA GLU A 49 -3.85 2.10 3.36
C GLU A 49 -3.14 2.82 2.23
N VAL A 50 -3.53 4.07 1.97
CA VAL A 50 -2.91 4.90 0.95
C VAL A 50 -1.93 5.85 1.62
N VAL A 51 -0.65 5.64 1.35
CA VAL A 51 0.41 6.53 1.81
C VAL A 51 0.78 7.43 0.63
N VAL A 52 0.49 8.72 0.79
CA VAL A 52 0.83 9.73 -0.22
C VAL A 52 2.23 10.26 0.06
N LEU A 53 3.19 9.92 -0.79
CA LEU A 53 4.55 10.47 -0.79
C LEU A 53 4.72 11.36 -2.00
N GLU A 54 5.00 12.65 -1.81
CA GLU A 54 5.30 13.55 -2.93
C GLU A 54 6.55 13.11 -3.72
N ASP A 55 7.54 12.56 -3.01
CA ASP A 55 8.80 12.11 -3.59
C ASP A 55 9.17 10.69 -3.14
N PHE A 56 9.32 9.77 -4.09
CA PHE A 56 9.75 8.39 -3.82
C PHE A 56 11.25 8.26 -3.54
N THR A 57 12.01 9.35 -3.68
CA THR A 57 13.43 9.40 -3.31
C THR A 57 13.66 9.95 -1.90
N GLN A 58 12.64 10.62 -1.33
CA GLN A 58 12.63 11.10 0.04
C GLN A 58 11.48 10.46 0.81
N TYR A 59 11.76 9.30 1.39
CA TYR A 59 10.88 8.75 2.40
C TYR A 59 11.15 9.49 3.71
N SER A 60 10.15 10.25 4.17
CA SER A 60 10.24 10.89 5.48
C SER A 60 10.36 9.84 6.58
N ASP A 61 11.09 10.14 7.65
CA ASP A 61 11.31 9.25 8.81
C ASP A 61 10.01 8.84 9.53
N ASP A 62 8.84 9.39 9.19
CA ASP A 62 7.54 8.88 9.65
C ASP A 62 7.01 7.71 8.81
N VAL A 63 7.40 7.60 7.54
CA VAL A 63 6.88 6.60 6.59
C VAL A 63 7.69 5.31 6.63
N ILE A 64 9.02 5.42 6.74
CA ILE A 64 9.92 4.25 6.77
C ILE A 64 9.70 3.39 8.01
N PRO A 65 9.79 3.87 9.26
CA PRO A 65 9.62 3.00 10.43
C PRO A 65 8.20 2.45 10.50
N GLY A 66 7.17 3.23 10.16
CA GLY A 66 5.80 2.73 10.08
C GLY A 66 5.64 1.56 9.10
N CYS A 67 6.20 1.65 7.88
CA CYS A 67 6.14 0.54 6.91
C CYS A 67 7.12 -0.60 7.25
N LEU A 68 8.33 -0.31 7.70
CA LEU A 68 9.41 -1.27 7.94
C LEU A 68 9.17 -2.09 9.20
N GLU A 69 8.67 -1.48 10.28
CA GLU A 69 8.31 -2.18 11.52
C GLU A 69 7.15 -3.16 11.27
N ARG A 70 6.22 -2.80 10.38
CA ARG A 70 5.11 -3.67 9.95
C ARG A 70 5.57 -4.80 9.03
N MET A 71 6.46 -4.53 8.10
CA MET A 71 7.08 -5.57 7.27
C MET A 71 7.95 -6.52 8.11
N ALA A 72 8.66 -6.02 9.13
CA ALA A 72 9.46 -6.83 10.04
C ALA A 72 8.60 -7.73 10.95
N ALA A 73 7.36 -7.33 11.26
CA ALA A 73 6.41 -8.15 11.99
C ALA A 73 5.88 -9.36 11.20
N CYS A 74 6.03 -9.37 9.87
CA CYS A 74 5.65 -10.51 9.01
C CYS A 74 6.69 -11.65 9.03
N GLY A 75 7.82 -11.49 9.73
CA GLY A 75 8.95 -12.42 9.76
C GLY A 75 9.05 -13.37 10.96
N LYS A 76 7.99 -13.53 11.76
CA LYS A 76 7.96 -14.53 12.85
C LYS A 76 6.74 -15.44 12.79
#